data_AF-A0AA36D487-F1
#
_entry.id   AF-A0AA36D487-F1
#
_cell.length_a   1.000
_cell.length_b   1.000
_cell.length_c   1.000
_cell.angle_alpha   90.00
_cell.angle_beta   90.00
_cell.angle_gamma   90.00
#
_symmetry.space_group_name_H-M   'P 1'
#
loop_
_entity.id
_entity.type
_entity.pdbx_description
1 polymer ?
#
loop_
_entity_poly.entity_id
_entity_poly.type
_entity_poly.pdbx_seq_one_letter_code
_entity_poly.pdbx_strand_id
1 'polypeptide(L)'
;MWLAISLLGCVAFGAGVEAQMQCKDMNNNNVEWYVFYKLPKIAKSNNPLIANGTGMLYMDKNTRTWTYNATISIMDANQAVAYTLQQYYDQRDNPLMLSIFYNDEKPDNTTSFDLGHQKGVTAFDMFSGFWLIHSAPKFPPADHYFYPPNAHSFGQMGICISLATHNIQNVADQLYYTQPFIYQFDLPAQFANLYPRLADVKKGLYPKAAPFSSIKPFTALGGTQFTHFAKAKGFANDLYGALIAPTINTDLYVESWQHQPGNLGPWCNYTQKVLDITWVNLPFNFTFETWWDHSKYAIATNQGPSNVTPPPLVCIGDINRQEHQMVRGGGSMCLNDAQLYAAFRSIPSTSDKCALGMKDDKDEMLDTNHKMSEPAQKPAPTKKKAKKKPVKGVNIEAQRRMTFLHEAAGHISIQGTSSNDAYAKLSRKYGKLLRQVKQHGTYQLPKGYNRAYCRKCWEVFAGKEKFGLNENAGCLVRTCGNCQATRRYQKSEKHQTRNDEEFKGSILATYQTTNAGSTNSNKA
;
A
#
# COMPACT_ATOMS: atom_id res chain seq x y z
N MET A 1 -35.07 -74.17 -14.94
CA MET A 1 -35.79 -73.38 -13.94
C MET A 1 -34.79 -73.04 -12.83
N TRP A 2 -34.25 -71.81 -12.83
CA TRP A 2 -33.55 -71.09 -11.73
C TRP A 2 -32.26 -71.75 -11.16
N LEU A 3 -31.14 -71.11 -10.85
CA LEU A 3 -30.75 -69.71 -10.68
C LEU A 3 -29.20 -69.70 -10.61
N ALA A 4 -28.54 -68.96 -11.50
CA ALA A 4 -27.16 -68.54 -11.29
C ALA A 4 -27.19 -67.02 -11.12
N ILE A 5 -27.17 -66.54 -9.87
CA ILE A 5 -26.95 -65.12 -9.58
C ILE A 5 -25.49 -64.97 -9.17
N SER A 6 -24.73 -64.38 -10.08
CA SER A 6 -23.39 -63.87 -9.86
C SER A 6 -23.39 -62.85 -8.72
N LEU A 7 -22.57 -63.10 -7.69
CA LEU A 7 -22.13 -62.05 -6.79
C LEU A 7 -21.28 -61.04 -7.59
N LEU A 8 -21.90 -59.95 -8.03
CA LEU A 8 -21.17 -58.74 -8.36
C LEU A 8 -20.71 -58.13 -7.03
N GLY A 9 -19.42 -58.27 -6.73
CA GLY A 9 -18.77 -57.46 -5.71
C GLY A 9 -18.86 -56.00 -6.11
N CYS A 10 -19.67 -55.22 -5.40
CA CYS A 10 -19.52 -53.77 -5.37
C CYS A 10 -18.16 -53.46 -4.76
N VAL A 11 -17.15 -53.29 -5.62
CA VAL A 11 -15.96 -52.52 -5.27
C VAL A 11 -16.49 -51.09 -5.09
N ALA A 12 -16.77 -50.73 -3.83
CA ALA A 12 -16.90 -49.34 -3.46
C ALA A 12 -15.54 -48.70 -3.74
N PHE A 13 -15.40 -48.11 -4.93
CA PHE A 13 -14.45 -47.03 -5.11
C PHE A 13 -14.88 -45.97 -4.12
N GLY A 14 -14.19 -45.93 -2.97
CA GLY A 14 -14.14 -44.73 -2.16
C GLY A 14 -13.61 -43.64 -3.08
N ALA A 15 -14.52 -42.87 -3.67
CA ALA A 15 -14.17 -41.60 -4.26
C ALA A 15 -13.60 -40.80 -3.09
N GLY A 16 -12.27 -40.76 -3.01
CA GLY A 16 -11.61 -39.71 -2.26
C GLY A 16 -12.22 -38.43 -2.79
N VAL A 17 -12.95 -37.73 -1.94
CA VAL A 17 -13.39 -36.36 -2.25
C VAL A 17 -12.07 -35.61 -2.38
N GLU A 18 -11.61 -35.39 -3.62
CA GLU A 18 -10.47 -34.51 -3.86
C GLU A 18 -10.81 -33.19 -3.17
N ALA A 19 -9.95 -32.79 -2.23
CA ALA A 19 -10.21 -31.64 -1.38
C ALA A 19 -10.25 -30.39 -2.26
N GLN A 20 -11.45 -29.88 -2.49
CA GLN A 20 -11.70 -28.70 -3.33
C GLN A 20 -11.20 -27.43 -2.63
N MET A 21 -10.30 -26.70 -3.28
CA MET A 21 -9.78 -25.43 -2.81
C MET A 21 -10.89 -24.39 -2.66
N GLN A 22 -11.03 -23.85 -1.46
CA GLN A 22 -12.06 -22.86 -1.10
C GLN A 22 -11.56 -21.95 0.03
N CYS A 23 -12.24 -20.84 0.30
CA CYS A 23 -12.04 -20.10 1.55
C CYS A 23 -12.32 -21.01 2.76
N LYS A 24 -11.52 -20.84 3.81
CA LYS A 24 -11.65 -21.57 5.08
C LYS A 24 -12.10 -20.65 6.20
N ASP A 25 -13.00 -21.12 7.05
CA ASP A 25 -13.43 -20.40 8.25
C ASP A 25 -12.40 -20.49 9.40
N MET A 26 -12.72 -19.87 10.54
CA MET A 26 -11.88 -19.90 11.75
C MET A 26 -11.67 -21.31 12.33
N ASN A 27 -12.41 -22.31 11.88
CA ASN A 27 -12.35 -23.71 12.30
C ASN A 27 -11.87 -24.64 11.18
N ASN A 28 -11.30 -24.11 10.09
CA ASN A 28 -10.83 -24.84 8.91
C ASN A 28 -11.93 -25.57 8.09
N ASN A 29 -13.20 -25.17 8.24
CA ASN A 29 -14.26 -25.65 7.38
C ASN A 29 -14.35 -24.81 6.09
N ASN A 30 -14.84 -25.40 5.01
CA ASN A 30 -15.11 -24.64 3.78
C ASN A 30 -16.20 -23.61 4.05
N VAL A 31 -15.98 -22.38 3.58
CA VAL A 31 -16.96 -21.30 3.65
C VAL A 31 -17.03 -20.58 2.32
N GLU A 32 -18.23 -20.11 1.98
CA GLU A 32 -18.47 -19.46 0.69
C GLU A 32 -17.69 -18.15 0.54
N TRP A 33 -17.69 -17.34 1.59
CA TRP A 33 -16.89 -16.13 1.68
C TRP A 33 -16.70 -15.74 3.14
N TYR A 34 -15.62 -15.03 3.42
CA TYR A 34 -15.42 -14.34 4.69
C TYR A 34 -14.78 -12.98 4.48
N VAL A 35 -14.96 -12.11 5.47
CA VAL A 35 -14.28 -10.82 5.60
C VAL A 35 -13.53 -10.80 6.92
N PHE A 36 -12.38 -10.15 6.93
CA PHE A 36 -11.62 -9.95 8.15
C PHE A 36 -11.14 -8.51 8.27
N TYR A 37 -10.98 -8.07 9.52
CA TYR A 37 -10.51 -6.73 9.87
C TYR A 37 -9.44 -6.84 10.95
N LYS A 38 -8.17 -6.77 10.57
CA LYS A 38 -7.08 -6.69 11.52
C LYS A 38 -7.02 -5.29 12.11
N LEU A 39 -7.11 -5.19 13.43
CA LEU A 39 -7.14 -3.93 14.18
C LEU A 39 -5.76 -3.24 14.19
N PRO A 40 -5.68 -1.90 14.16
CA PRO A 40 -4.42 -1.18 14.32
C PRO A 40 -3.77 -1.44 15.68
N LYS A 41 -2.49 -1.07 15.79
CA LYS A 41 -1.78 -1.16 17.06
C LYS A 41 -2.27 -0.11 18.05
N ILE A 42 -2.93 -0.54 19.12
CA ILE A 42 -3.38 0.34 20.21
C ILE A 42 -2.57 0.02 21.47
N ALA A 43 -1.39 0.63 21.60
CA ALA A 43 -0.39 0.27 22.60
C ALA A 43 -0.86 0.32 24.07
N LYS A 44 -1.93 1.08 24.37
CA LYS A 44 -2.52 1.20 25.71
C LYS A 44 -3.60 0.15 26.01
N SER A 45 -3.90 -0.74 25.06
CA SER A 45 -4.90 -1.78 25.25
C SER A 45 -4.43 -2.82 26.25
N ASN A 46 -5.34 -3.28 27.11
CA ASN A 46 -5.08 -4.40 28.03
C ASN A 46 -5.09 -5.76 27.30
N ASN A 47 -5.54 -5.78 26.05
CA ASN A 47 -5.50 -6.98 25.22
C ASN A 47 -4.17 -7.04 24.43
N PRO A 48 -3.33 -8.07 24.64
CA PRO A 48 -2.01 -8.16 24.00
C PRO A 48 -2.05 -8.15 22.46
N LEU A 49 -3.04 -8.80 21.85
CA LEU A 49 -3.17 -8.84 20.39
C LEU A 49 -3.47 -7.45 19.82
N ILE A 50 -4.27 -6.66 20.53
CA ILE A 50 -4.58 -5.28 20.13
C ILE A 50 -3.40 -4.35 20.41
N ALA A 51 -2.75 -4.51 21.57
CA ALA A 51 -1.55 -3.77 21.92
C ALA A 51 -0.41 -3.97 20.90
N ASN A 52 -0.38 -5.13 20.25
CA ASN A 52 0.58 -5.49 19.21
C ASN A 52 0.08 -5.25 17.78
N GLY A 53 -1.20 -4.93 17.57
CA GLY A 53 -1.78 -4.69 16.25
C GLY A 53 -1.97 -5.97 15.41
N THR A 54 -2.20 -7.11 16.06
CA THR A 54 -2.37 -8.43 15.44
C THR A 54 -3.74 -9.05 15.73
N GLY A 55 -4.56 -8.42 16.57
CA GLY A 55 -5.94 -8.82 16.78
C GLY A 55 -6.80 -8.59 15.53
N MET A 56 -7.75 -9.49 15.28
CA MET A 56 -8.57 -9.47 14.07
C MET A 56 -10.04 -9.74 14.38
N LEU A 57 -10.92 -8.96 13.76
CA LEU A 57 -12.34 -9.27 13.65
C LEU A 57 -12.57 -10.16 12.44
N TYR A 58 -13.54 -11.06 12.55
CA TYR A 58 -13.91 -12.00 11.50
C TYR A 58 -15.43 -12.07 11.34
N MET A 59 -15.89 -12.20 10.11
CA MET A 59 -17.28 -12.46 9.76
C MET A 59 -17.33 -13.27 8.48
N ASP A 60 -18.29 -14.17 8.36
CA ASP A 60 -18.48 -14.96 7.15
C ASP A 60 -19.96 -15.17 6.79
N LYS A 61 -20.15 -15.92 5.71
CA LYS A 61 -21.47 -16.30 5.20
C LYS A 61 -22.38 -16.97 6.25
N ASN A 62 -21.83 -17.65 7.24
CA ASN A 62 -22.63 -18.45 8.19
C ASN A 62 -22.89 -17.67 9.49
N THR A 63 -21.87 -16.96 9.99
CA THR A 63 -21.88 -16.22 11.26
C THR A 63 -22.58 -14.87 11.15
N ARG A 64 -22.46 -14.18 10.02
CA ARG A 64 -23.18 -12.94 9.66
C ARG A 64 -23.07 -11.78 10.67
N THR A 65 -22.11 -11.86 11.57
CA THR A 65 -21.85 -10.89 12.64
C THR A 65 -20.35 -10.83 12.89
N TRP A 66 -19.87 -9.68 13.37
CA TRP A 66 -18.46 -9.54 13.74
C TRP A 66 -18.17 -10.37 14.99
N THR A 67 -17.16 -11.21 14.87
CA THR A 67 -16.61 -12.00 15.98
C THR A 67 -15.20 -11.52 16.28
N TYR A 68 -14.82 -11.56 17.56
CA TYR A 68 -13.48 -11.27 18.02
C TYR A 68 -13.01 -12.35 18.98
N ASN A 69 -11.82 -12.91 18.74
CA ASN A 69 -11.18 -13.83 19.67
C ASN A 69 -9.90 -13.19 20.22
N ALA A 70 -9.84 -13.02 21.54
CA ALA A 70 -8.71 -12.41 22.24
C ALA A 70 -7.45 -13.28 22.28
N THR A 71 -7.53 -14.55 21.86
CA THR A 71 -6.39 -15.49 21.87
C THR A 71 -5.92 -15.91 20.48
N ILE A 72 -6.62 -15.52 19.41
CA ILE A 72 -6.24 -15.86 18.03
C ILE A 72 -5.77 -14.61 17.31
N SER A 73 -4.50 -14.62 16.93
CA SER A 73 -3.81 -13.57 16.18
C SER A 73 -3.94 -13.80 14.68
N ILE A 74 -3.92 -12.73 13.88
CA ILE A 74 -3.76 -12.85 12.42
C ILE A 74 -2.44 -13.55 12.05
N MET A 75 -1.45 -13.53 12.94
CA MET A 75 -0.16 -14.21 12.71
C MET A 75 -0.23 -15.73 12.88
N ASP A 76 -1.27 -16.24 13.53
CA ASP A 76 -1.34 -17.65 13.87
C ASP A 76 -1.68 -18.49 12.63
N ALA A 77 -1.20 -19.74 12.62
CA ALA A 77 -1.47 -20.69 11.54
C ALA A 77 -2.86 -21.33 11.63
N ASN A 78 -3.55 -21.19 12.77
CA ASN A 78 -4.85 -21.82 13.06
C ASN A 78 -6.01 -20.81 13.00
N GLN A 79 -6.15 -20.13 11.88
CA GLN A 79 -7.25 -19.20 11.62
C GLN A 79 -7.57 -19.09 10.13
N ALA A 80 -8.72 -18.51 9.80
CA ALA A 80 -9.32 -18.49 8.46
C ALA A 80 -8.36 -18.16 7.31
N VAL A 81 -7.58 -17.08 7.43
CA VAL A 81 -6.64 -16.63 6.38
C VAL A 81 -5.49 -17.63 6.21
N ALA A 82 -4.93 -18.13 7.31
CA ALA A 82 -3.87 -19.14 7.27
C ALA A 82 -4.38 -20.45 6.69
N TYR A 83 -5.52 -20.96 7.16
CA TYR A 83 -6.15 -22.17 6.63
C TYR A 83 -6.46 -22.06 5.14
N THR A 84 -6.94 -20.89 4.69
CA THR A 84 -7.21 -20.63 3.27
C THR A 84 -5.93 -20.77 2.44
N LEU A 85 -4.85 -20.06 2.83
CA LEU A 85 -3.58 -20.09 2.11
C LEU A 85 -2.83 -21.42 2.24
N GLN A 86 -3.03 -22.14 3.35
CA GLN A 86 -2.38 -23.43 3.60
C GLN A 86 -2.70 -24.47 2.52
N GLN A 87 -3.92 -24.45 1.97
CA GLN A 87 -4.29 -25.32 0.85
C GLN A 87 -3.35 -25.17 -0.35
N TYR A 88 -2.92 -23.94 -0.66
CA TYR A 88 -1.93 -23.69 -1.69
C TYR A 88 -0.53 -24.15 -1.25
N TYR A 89 -0.09 -23.84 -0.04
CA TYR A 89 1.25 -24.22 0.44
C TYR A 89 1.46 -25.73 0.45
N ASP A 90 0.44 -26.49 0.85
CA ASP A 90 0.45 -27.96 0.86
C ASP A 90 0.53 -28.57 -0.55
N GLN A 91 0.15 -27.80 -1.58
CA GLN A 91 0.08 -28.24 -2.97
C GLN A 91 0.94 -27.40 -3.91
N ARG A 92 1.93 -26.64 -3.41
CA ARG A 92 2.70 -25.67 -4.21
C ARG A 92 3.40 -26.30 -5.43
N ASP A 93 3.76 -27.58 -5.32
CA ASP A 93 4.46 -28.33 -6.36
C ASP A 93 3.48 -29.05 -7.31
N ASN A 94 2.16 -28.86 -7.15
CA ASN A 94 1.12 -29.43 -8.00
C ASN A 94 1.10 -28.72 -9.37
N PRO A 95 1.50 -29.38 -10.47
CA PRO A 95 1.58 -28.74 -11.79
C PRO A 95 0.21 -28.45 -12.41
N LEU A 96 -0.88 -28.90 -11.80
CA LEU A 96 -2.26 -28.67 -12.25
C LEU A 96 -2.93 -27.52 -11.52
N MET A 97 -2.29 -26.92 -10.50
CA MET A 97 -2.84 -25.81 -9.74
C MET A 97 -2.51 -24.48 -10.42
N LEU A 98 -3.52 -23.64 -10.63
CA LEU A 98 -3.34 -22.23 -10.98
C LEU A 98 -3.06 -21.45 -9.70
N SER A 99 -2.02 -20.63 -9.68
CA SER A 99 -1.73 -19.72 -8.56
C SER A 99 -1.28 -18.35 -9.08
N ILE A 100 -1.77 -17.29 -8.46
CA ILE A 100 -1.33 -15.91 -8.76
C ILE A 100 -1.25 -15.15 -7.44
N PHE A 101 -0.06 -14.69 -7.10
CA PHE A 101 0.16 -13.83 -5.95
C PHE A 101 0.62 -12.46 -6.43
N TYR A 102 -0.02 -11.42 -5.92
CA TYR A 102 0.27 -10.05 -6.30
C TYR A 102 0.22 -9.13 -5.09
N ASN A 103 1.15 -8.18 -5.07
CA ASN A 103 1.23 -7.15 -4.04
C ASN A 103 2.10 -6.03 -4.61
N ASP A 104 1.65 -4.78 -4.56
CA ASP A 104 2.47 -3.65 -4.99
C ASP A 104 3.67 -3.40 -4.07
N GLU A 105 3.65 -3.97 -2.87
CA GLU A 105 4.81 -4.13 -1.98
C GLU A 105 5.02 -5.62 -1.69
N LYS A 106 5.88 -6.28 -2.47
CA LYS A 106 6.10 -7.72 -2.40
C LYS A 106 6.77 -8.16 -1.09
N PRO A 107 6.61 -9.43 -0.68
CA PRO A 107 7.24 -9.98 0.52
C PRO A 107 8.78 -9.82 0.57
N ASP A 108 9.44 -9.80 -0.58
CA ASP A 108 10.91 -9.60 -0.73
C ASP A 108 11.35 -8.13 -0.58
N ASN A 109 10.44 -7.23 -0.20
CA ASN A 109 10.61 -5.78 -0.09
C ASN A 109 10.74 -5.03 -1.43
N THR A 110 10.46 -5.66 -2.56
CA THR A 110 10.36 -4.94 -3.84
C THR A 110 9.00 -4.25 -3.97
N THR A 111 9.00 -3.00 -4.43
CA THR A 111 7.80 -2.16 -4.53
C THR A 111 7.63 -1.65 -5.95
N SER A 112 6.38 -1.62 -6.43
CA SER A 112 6.01 -0.97 -7.69
C SER A 112 5.12 0.24 -7.45
N PHE A 113 5.54 1.38 -7.96
CA PHE A 113 4.75 2.61 -7.96
C PHE A 113 3.98 2.83 -9.28
N ASP A 114 4.29 2.06 -10.32
CA ASP A 114 3.70 2.20 -11.65
C ASP A 114 2.56 1.23 -11.94
N LEU A 115 2.59 0.06 -11.29
CA LEU A 115 1.54 -0.96 -11.39
C LEU A 115 0.45 -0.71 -10.34
N GLY A 116 -0.62 -1.49 -10.43
CA GLY A 116 -1.82 -1.29 -9.62
C GLY A 116 -1.55 -1.33 -8.12
N HIS A 117 -2.24 -0.48 -7.36
CA HIS A 117 -2.28 -0.53 -5.90
C HIS A 117 -3.23 -1.62 -5.48
N GLN A 118 -2.74 -2.85 -5.47
CA GLN A 118 -3.55 -4.01 -5.16
C GLN A 118 -2.74 -5.14 -4.59
N LYS A 119 -3.42 -5.98 -3.80
CA LYS A 119 -2.79 -7.10 -3.11
C LYS A 119 -3.78 -8.23 -2.97
N GLY A 120 -3.31 -9.45 -3.18
CA GLY A 120 -4.17 -10.61 -3.12
C GLY A 120 -3.53 -11.87 -3.62
N VAL A 121 -4.31 -12.94 -3.47
CA VAL A 121 -3.96 -14.29 -3.89
C VAL A 121 -5.17 -14.89 -4.56
N THR A 122 -4.96 -15.50 -5.71
CA THR A 122 -5.93 -16.44 -6.26
C THR A 122 -5.26 -17.78 -6.52
N ALA A 123 -5.93 -18.85 -6.10
CA ALA A 123 -5.47 -20.21 -6.32
C ALA A 123 -6.68 -21.08 -6.69
N PHE A 124 -6.50 -21.93 -7.70
CA PHE A 124 -7.52 -22.85 -8.20
C PHE A 124 -6.92 -24.23 -8.45
N ASP A 125 -7.63 -25.26 -7.99
CA ASP A 125 -7.51 -26.61 -8.54
C ASP A 125 -8.40 -26.74 -9.80
N MET A 126 -8.59 -27.97 -10.30
CA MET A 126 -9.36 -28.21 -11.52
C MET A 126 -10.89 -28.00 -11.38
N PHE A 127 -11.41 -27.86 -10.17
CA PHE A 127 -12.85 -27.72 -9.88
C PHE A 127 -13.20 -26.36 -9.29
N SER A 128 -12.44 -25.91 -8.30
CA SER A 128 -12.70 -24.66 -7.58
C SER A 128 -11.43 -24.00 -7.09
N GLY A 129 -11.62 -22.85 -6.45
CA GLY A 129 -10.54 -22.08 -5.88
C GLY A 129 -11.06 -20.97 -4.99
N PHE A 130 -10.16 -20.08 -4.62
CA PHE A 130 -10.50 -18.87 -3.91
C PHE A 130 -9.84 -17.64 -4.54
N TRP A 131 -10.44 -16.48 -4.26
CA TRP A 131 -9.83 -15.19 -4.49
C TRP A 131 -9.83 -14.39 -3.20
N LEU A 132 -8.63 -14.18 -2.65
CA LEU A 132 -8.36 -13.36 -1.48
C LEU A 132 -7.87 -11.98 -1.93
N ILE A 133 -8.58 -10.94 -1.53
CA ILE A 133 -8.32 -9.53 -1.82
C ILE A 133 -8.05 -8.83 -0.48
N HIS A 134 -6.94 -8.10 -0.34
CA HIS A 134 -6.57 -7.51 0.95
C HIS A 134 -5.71 -6.25 0.85
N SER A 135 -5.49 -5.59 1.99
CA SER A 135 -4.73 -4.34 2.11
C SER A 135 -3.31 -4.49 2.68
N ALA A 136 -2.96 -5.65 3.25
CA ALA A 136 -1.70 -5.88 3.97
C ALA A 136 -0.45 -5.88 3.04
N PRO A 137 0.48 -4.92 3.16
CA PRO A 137 1.71 -4.90 2.36
C PRO A 137 2.67 -6.03 2.77
N LYS A 138 3.45 -6.55 1.80
CA LYS A 138 4.43 -7.63 1.98
C LYS A 138 3.83 -8.97 2.40
N PHE A 139 2.52 -9.13 2.22
CA PHE A 139 1.76 -10.33 2.55
C PHE A 139 1.06 -10.90 1.30
N PRO A 140 0.90 -12.21 1.19
CA PRO A 140 1.64 -13.28 1.89
C PRO A 140 2.90 -13.72 1.12
N PRO A 141 3.94 -14.28 1.77
CA PRO A 141 4.96 -15.06 1.06
C PRO A 141 4.33 -16.24 0.27
N ALA A 142 4.98 -16.62 -0.83
CA ALA A 142 4.49 -17.68 -1.72
C ALA A 142 4.94 -19.10 -1.29
N ASP A 143 5.67 -19.23 -0.18
CA ASP A 143 6.28 -20.49 0.28
C ASP A 143 5.81 -20.94 1.67
N HIS A 144 5.29 -20.03 2.51
CA HIS A 144 4.72 -20.32 3.81
C HIS A 144 3.78 -19.20 4.30
N TYR A 145 2.93 -19.51 5.27
CA TYR A 145 2.14 -18.49 5.94
C TYR A 145 3.01 -17.63 6.86
N PHE A 146 3.03 -16.32 6.60
CA PHE A 146 3.69 -15.36 7.48
C PHE A 146 3.05 -13.99 7.34
N TYR A 147 2.52 -13.47 8.45
CA TYR A 147 1.98 -12.12 8.51
C TYR A 147 3.08 -11.12 8.89
N PRO A 148 3.36 -10.11 8.06
CA PRO A 148 4.60 -9.36 8.19
C PRO A 148 4.49 -8.24 9.25
N PRO A 149 5.56 -8.01 10.05
CA PRO A 149 5.55 -7.01 11.13
C PRO A 149 5.18 -5.57 10.72
N ASN A 150 5.46 -5.17 9.48
CA ASN A 150 5.11 -3.83 8.99
C ASN A 150 3.59 -3.63 8.85
N ALA A 151 2.81 -4.71 8.70
CA ALA A 151 1.36 -4.66 8.62
C ALA A 151 0.67 -4.56 9.99
N HIS A 152 1.42 -4.54 11.11
CA HIS A 152 0.83 -4.49 12.45
C HIS A 152 0.30 -3.11 12.83
N SER A 153 0.99 -2.04 12.41
CA SER A 153 0.74 -0.68 12.91
C SER A 153 -0.64 -0.15 12.56
N PHE A 154 -1.11 -0.44 11.34
CA PHE A 154 -2.35 0.11 10.79
C PHE A 154 -3.42 -0.96 10.69
N GLY A 155 -4.68 -0.57 10.73
CA GLY A 155 -5.79 -1.45 10.39
C GLY A 155 -5.64 -1.99 8.97
N GLN A 156 -6.07 -3.22 8.76
CA GLN A 156 -6.07 -3.88 7.44
C GLN A 156 -7.37 -4.68 7.33
N MET A 157 -7.88 -4.82 6.12
CA MET A 157 -8.96 -5.75 5.83
C MET A 157 -8.64 -6.66 4.66
N GLY A 158 -9.45 -7.70 4.52
CA GLY A 158 -9.59 -8.42 3.27
C GLY A 158 -10.91 -9.18 3.18
N ILE A 159 -11.17 -9.68 1.98
CA ILE A 159 -12.29 -10.55 1.63
C ILE A 159 -11.75 -11.77 0.90
N CYS A 160 -12.27 -12.95 1.25
CA CYS A 160 -12.06 -14.17 0.50
C CYS A 160 -13.39 -14.63 -0.08
N ILE A 161 -13.40 -15.02 -1.37
CA ILE A 161 -14.56 -15.64 -2.02
C ILE A 161 -14.17 -16.99 -2.63
N SER A 162 -15.00 -18.02 -2.40
CA SER A 162 -14.86 -19.36 -2.97
C SER A 162 -15.55 -19.41 -4.33
N LEU A 163 -14.82 -19.79 -5.37
CA LEU A 163 -15.26 -19.70 -6.77
C LEU A 163 -15.08 -21.04 -7.49
N ALA A 164 -16.03 -21.37 -8.37
CA ALA A 164 -15.83 -22.43 -9.36
C ALA A 164 -14.92 -21.95 -10.50
N THR A 165 -14.22 -22.88 -11.16
CA THR A 165 -13.25 -22.58 -12.24
C THR A 165 -13.83 -21.78 -13.41
N HIS A 166 -15.13 -21.86 -13.68
CA HIS A 166 -15.77 -21.04 -14.73
C HIS A 166 -15.66 -19.52 -14.48
N ASN A 167 -15.38 -19.08 -13.24
CA ASN A 167 -15.12 -17.68 -12.91
C ASN A 167 -13.69 -17.21 -13.27
N ILE A 168 -12.77 -18.11 -13.62
CA ILE A 168 -11.36 -17.76 -13.88
C ILE A 168 -11.24 -16.73 -15.01
N GLN A 169 -12.07 -16.80 -16.05
CA GLN A 169 -12.07 -15.79 -17.11
C GLN A 169 -12.37 -14.39 -16.56
N ASN A 170 -13.33 -14.26 -15.63
CA ASN A 170 -13.65 -12.99 -15.01
C ASN A 170 -12.53 -12.52 -14.08
N VAL A 171 -11.89 -13.43 -13.32
CA VAL A 171 -10.68 -13.09 -12.53
C VAL A 171 -9.58 -12.57 -13.44
N ALA A 172 -9.30 -13.27 -14.55
CA ALA A 172 -8.28 -12.90 -15.51
C ALA A 172 -8.54 -11.53 -16.15
N ASP A 173 -9.78 -11.25 -16.54
CA ASP A 173 -10.19 -9.95 -17.07
C ASP A 173 -9.99 -8.86 -16.00
N GLN A 174 -10.38 -9.10 -14.75
CA GLN A 174 -10.22 -8.12 -13.68
C GLN A 174 -8.73 -7.85 -13.39
N LEU A 175 -7.88 -8.88 -13.30
CA LEU A 175 -6.42 -8.73 -13.13
C LEU A 175 -5.78 -7.98 -14.32
N TYR A 176 -6.27 -8.19 -15.54
CA TYR A 176 -5.82 -7.44 -16.71
C TYR A 176 -6.10 -5.93 -16.58
N TYR A 177 -7.27 -5.55 -16.06
CA TYR A 177 -7.57 -4.14 -15.82
C TYR A 177 -6.84 -3.58 -14.61
N THR A 178 -6.71 -4.32 -13.51
CA THR A 178 -6.10 -3.80 -12.30
C THR A 178 -4.56 -3.71 -12.38
N GLN A 179 -3.91 -4.40 -13.32
CA GLN A 179 -2.46 -4.35 -13.58
C GLN A 179 -1.58 -4.72 -12.36
N PRO A 180 -1.70 -5.94 -11.81
CA PRO A 180 -1.05 -6.31 -10.56
C PRO A 180 0.47 -6.41 -10.66
N PHE A 181 1.17 -6.08 -9.57
CA PHE A 181 2.57 -6.42 -9.43
C PHE A 181 2.73 -7.86 -8.90
N ILE A 182 2.86 -8.79 -9.85
CA ILE A 182 2.85 -10.24 -9.58
C ILE A 182 4.25 -10.71 -9.13
N TYR A 183 4.29 -11.60 -8.13
CA TYR A 183 5.52 -12.27 -7.68
C TYR A 183 5.46 -13.80 -7.72
N GLN A 184 4.27 -14.40 -7.82
CA GLN A 184 4.09 -15.83 -8.10
C GLN A 184 3.04 -15.98 -9.20
N PHE A 185 3.32 -16.78 -10.22
CA PHE A 185 2.34 -17.06 -11.29
C PHE A 185 2.54 -18.46 -11.90
N ASP A 186 1.93 -19.45 -11.27
CA ASP A 186 1.84 -20.80 -11.82
C ASP A 186 0.63 -20.87 -12.74
N LEU A 187 0.87 -21.09 -14.03
CA LEU A 187 -0.17 -21.16 -15.05
C LEU A 187 -0.05 -22.49 -15.80
N PRO A 188 -0.76 -23.54 -15.34
CA PRO A 188 -0.82 -24.82 -16.03
C PRO A 188 -1.34 -24.67 -17.47
N ALA A 189 -0.85 -25.50 -18.39
CA ALA A 189 -1.20 -25.43 -19.81
C ALA A 189 -2.72 -25.52 -20.06
N GLN A 190 -3.44 -26.33 -19.28
CA GLN A 190 -4.89 -26.44 -19.34
C GLN A 190 -5.60 -25.10 -19.08
N PHE A 191 -5.15 -24.35 -18.06
CA PHE A 191 -5.70 -23.03 -17.74
C PHE A 191 -5.27 -21.98 -18.77
N ALA A 192 -4.03 -22.05 -19.26
CA ALA A 192 -3.56 -21.14 -20.30
C ALA A 192 -4.39 -21.24 -21.59
N ASN A 193 -4.77 -22.46 -21.97
CA ASN A 193 -5.56 -22.72 -23.18
C ASN A 193 -7.02 -22.29 -23.03
N LEU A 194 -7.63 -22.52 -21.86
CA LEU A 194 -9.02 -22.15 -21.59
C LEU A 194 -9.19 -20.65 -21.33
N TYR A 195 -8.20 -20.02 -20.69
CA TYR A 195 -8.27 -18.65 -20.22
C TYR A 195 -7.08 -17.83 -20.76
N PRO A 196 -7.07 -17.52 -22.08
CA PRO A 196 -5.94 -16.86 -22.73
C PRO A 196 -5.60 -15.50 -22.11
N ARG A 197 -6.57 -14.84 -21.46
CA ARG A 197 -6.35 -13.58 -20.74
C ARG A 197 -5.30 -13.73 -19.61
N LEU A 198 -5.20 -14.89 -18.97
CA LEU A 198 -4.15 -15.14 -17.97
C LEU A 198 -2.75 -15.09 -18.57
N ALA A 199 -2.58 -15.51 -19.82
CA ALA A 199 -1.30 -15.42 -20.51
C ALA A 199 -0.90 -13.96 -20.78
N ASP A 200 -1.86 -13.07 -21.07
CA ASP A 200 -1.61 -11.63 -21.19
C ASP A 200 -1.15 -11.04 -19.87
N VAL A 201 -1.88 -11.34 -18.78
CA VAL A 201 -1.54 -10.90 -17.42
C VAL A 201 -0.14 -11.39 -17.03
N LYS A 202 0.20 -12.65 -17.33
CA LYS A 202 1.53 -13.23 -17.04
C LYS A 202 2.66 -12.53 -17.80
N LYS A 203 2.38 -12.04 -19.01
CA LYS A 203 3.32 -11.28 -19.85
C LYS A 203 3.34 -9.78 -19.51
N GLY A 204 2.54 -9.32 -18.54
CA GLY A 204 2.40 -7.89 -18.22
C GLY A 204 1.76 -7.07 -19.34
N LEU A 205 0.92 -7.71 -20.17
CA LEU A 205 0.17 -7.04 -21.23
C LEU A 205 -1.15 -6.55 -20.64
N TYR A 206 -1.34 -5.23 -20.64
CA TYR A 206 -2.48 -4.54 -20.03
C TYR A 206 -3.18 -3.61 -21.04
N PRO A 207 -4.38 -3.07 -20.74
CA PRO A 207 -5.11 -2.20 -21.66
C PRO A 207 -4.25 -1.01 -22.12
N LYS A 208 -4.11 -0.86 -23.44
CA LYS A 208 -3.43 0.29 -24.08
C LYS A 208 -4.40 1.32 -24.65
N ALA A 209 -5.68 0.97 -24.75
CA ALA A 209 -6.75 1.81 -25.25
C ALA A 209 -7.99 1.64 -24.38
N ALA A 210 -8.89 2.62 -24.44
CA ALA A 210 -10.16 2.59 -23.74
C ALA A 210 -11.04 1.40 -24.21
N PRO A 211 -11.96 0.90 -23.36
CA PRO A 211 -12.24 1.36 -22.00
C PRO A 211 -11.10 1.02 -21.02
N PHE A 212 -10.91 1.87 -20.00
CA PHE A 212 -9.91 1.64 -18.94
C PHE A 212 -10.53 1.18 -17.63
N SER A 213 -11.76 0.68 -17.67
CA SER A 213 -12.49 0.13 -16.53
C SER A 213 -13.20 -1.15 -16.93
N SER A 214 -13.44 -2.02 -15.95
CA SER A 214 -14.16 -3.28 -16.14
C SER A 214 -15.04 -3.59 -14.93
N ILE A 215 -16.24 -4.08 -15.19
CA ILE A 215 -17.21 -4.51 -14.19
C ILE A 215 -17.56 -5.95 -14.50
N LYS A 216 -17.36 -6.87 -13.56
CA LYS A 216 -17.64 -8.29 -13.77
C LYS A 216 -18.45 -8.87 -12.61
N PRO A 217 -19.51 -9.66 -12.92
CA PRO A 217 -20.20 -10.43 -11.91
C PRO A 217 -19.37 -11.66 -11.51
N PHE A 218 -19.54 -12.10 -10.26
CA PHE A 218 -19.04 -13.37 -9.76
C PHE A 218 -20.15 -14.07 -8.99
N THR A 219 -20.22 -15.38 -9.14
CA THR A 219 -21.10 -16.23 -8.34
C THR A 219 -20.22 -17.14 -7.49
N ALA A 220 -20.27 -16.95 -6.18
CA ALA A 220 -19.56 -17.83 -5.26
C ALA A 220 -20.21 -19.21 -5.22
N LEU A 221 -19.49 -20.22 -4.72
CA LEU A 221 -19.95 -21.63 -4.74
C LEU A 221 -21.30 -21.85 -4.05
N GLY A 222 -21.67 -21.02 -3.08
CA GLY A 222 -22.96 -21.04 -2.39
C GLY A 222 -24.04 -20.17 -3.01
N GLY A 223 -23.80 -19.59 -4.19
CA GLY A 223 -24.76 -18.78 -4.96
C GLY A 223 -24.82 -17.28 -4.61
N THR A 224 -23.98 -16.80 -3.68
CA THR A 224 -23.87 -15.37 -3.38
C THR A 224 -23.31 -14.63 -4.58
N GLN A 225 -24.02 -13.58 -4.99
CA GLN A 225 -23.65 -12.73 -6.12
C GLN A 225 -22.73 -11.60 -5.66
N PHE A 226 -21.62 -11.45 -6.37
CA PHE A 226 -20.67 -10.36 -6.21
C PHE A 226 -20.52 -9.59 -7.53
N THR A 227 -20.04 -8.36 -7.43
CA THR A 227 -19.60 -7.56 -8.57
C THR A 227 -18.24 -6.98 -8.25
N HIS A 228 -17.23 -7.27 -9.08
CA HIS A 228 -15.92 -6.63 -8.98
C HIS A 228 -15.84 -5.46 -9.96
N PHE A 229 -15.46 -4.30 -9.43
CA PHE A 229 -15.15 -3.10 -10.19
C PHE A 229 -13.64 -2.96 -10.28
N ALA A 230 -13.10 -2.81 -11.48
CA ALA A 230 -11.69 -2.50 -11.70
C ALA A 230 -11.50 -1.26 -12.55
N LYS A 231 -10.39 -0.58 -12.29
CA LYS A 231 -9.82 0.43 -13.16
C LYS A 231 -8.38 0.09 -13.51
N ALA A 232 -7.99 0.51 -14.70
CA ALA A 232 -6.63 0.54 -15.21
C ALA A 232 -6.00 1.92 -15.02
N LYS A 233 -4.67 1.99 -15.17
CA LYS A 233 -3.90 3.26 -15.12
C LYS A 233 -4.49 4.35 -16.02
N GLY A 234 -4.97 3.99 -17.21
CA GLY A 234 -5.57 4.93 -18.16
C GLY A 234 -6.94 5.50 -17.73
N PHE A 235 -7.58 4.97 -16.68
CA PHE A 235 -8.85 5.50 -16.18
C PHE A 235 -8.69 6.90 -15.59
N ALA A 236 -7.52 7.17 -14.98
CA ALA A 236 -7.10 8.48 -14.50
C ALA A 236 -8.14 9.22 -13.62
N ASN A 237 -8.93 8.48 -12.85
CA ASN A 237 -10.01 9.04 -12.01
C ASN A 237 -10.24 8.18 -10.73
N ASP A 238 -11.06 8.68 -9.81
CA ASP A 238 -11.46 7.97 -8.59
C ASP A 238 -12.31 6.73 -8.92
N LEU A 239 -11.93 5.56 -8.38
CA LEU A 239 -12.70 4.33 -8.57
C LEU A 239 -14.12 4.49 -7.97
N TYR A 240 -14.22 5.11 -6.80
CA TYR A 240 -15.47 5.20 -6.07
C TYR A 240 -16.40 6.25 -6.68
N GLY A 241 -15.90 7.48 -6.86
CA GLY A 241 -16.69 8.59 -7.40
C GLY A 241 -17.02 8.50 -8.89
N ALA A 242 -16.11 7.94 -9.72
CA ALA A 242 -16.29 7.93 -11.17
C ALA A 242 -16.73 6.59 -11.76
N LEU A 243 -16.71 5.49 -10.98
CA LEU A 243 -17.16 4.18 -11.44
C LEU A 243 -18.23 3.55 -10.55
N ILE A 244 -17.95 3.33 -9.26
CA ILE A 244 -18.85 2.57 -8.39
C ILE A 244 -20.15 3.34 -8.11
N ALA A 245 -20.06 4.54 -7.51
CA ALA A 245 -21.22 5.32 -7.10
C ALA A 245 -22.18 5.64 -8.27
N PRO A 246 -21.70 6.03 -9.46
CA PRO A 246 -22.57 6.23 -10.63
C PRO A 246 -23.20 4.94 -11.14
N THR A 247 -22.48 3.81 -11.12
CA THR A 247 -23.02 2.52 -11.60
C THR A 247 -24.16 2.02 -10.72
N ILE A 248 -24.02 2.15 -9.40
CA ILE A 248 -25.05 1.72 -8.44
C ILE A 248 -26.09 2.82 -8.13
N ASN A 249 -25.91 4.01 -8.70
CA ASN A 249 -26.74 5.19 -8.50
C ASN A 249 -26.99 5.53 -7.00
N THR A 250 -25.95 5.47 -6.17
CA THR A 250 -26.05 5.70 -4.72
C THR A 250 -24.81 6.40 -4.18
N ASP A 251 -24.98 7.23 -3.14
CA ASP A 251 -23.86 7.83 -2.41
C ASP A 251 -23.02 6.75 -1.70
N LEU A 252 -21.74 7.03 -1.44
CA LEU A 252 -20.85 6.11 -0.74
C LEU A 252 -20.19 6.79 0.47
N TYR A 253 -20.10 6.05 1.57
CA TYR A 253 -19.03 6.24 2.54
C TYR A 253 -17.84 5.39 2.14
N VAL A 254 -16.63 5.93 2.19
CA VAL A 254 -15.40 5.21 1.85
C VAL A 254 -14.41 5.32 3.00
N GLU A 255 -14.01 4.19 3.54
CA GLU A 255 -12.80 4.09 4.35
C GLU A 255 -11.66 3.84 3.37
N SER A 256 -10.64 4.67 3.42
CA SER A 256 -9.37 4.43 2.74
C SER A 256 -8.27 5.20 3.43
N TRP A 257 -7.02 4.79 3.24
CA TRP A 257 -5.90 5.38 3.97
C TRP A 257 -5.80 6.89 3.74
N GLN A 258 -5.96 7.72 4.77
CA GLN A 258 -5.93 9.20 4.64
C GLN A 258 -4.67 9.87 5.19
N HIS A 259 -3.60 9.11 5.43
CA HIS A 259 -2.35 9.61 6.03
C HIS A 259 -1.41 10.29 5.02
N GLN A 260 -1.61 10.11 3.72
CA GLN A 260 -0.67 10.60 2.70
C GLN A 260 -1.10 11.96 2.11
N PRO A 261 -0.15 12.77 1.59
CA PRO A 261 -0.50 13.95 0.80
C PRO A 261 -1.34 13.58 -0.42
N GLY A 262 -2.22 14.51 -0.83
CA GLY A 262 -3.06 14.34 -2.02
C GLY A 262 -4.29 13.46 -1.81
N ASN A 263 -4.88 13.44 -0.61
CA ASN A 263 -6.22 12.86 -0.41
C ASN A 263 -7.24 13.62 -1.28
N LEU A 264 -8.12 12.89 -1.95
CA LEU A 264 -9.09 13.48 -2.89
C LEU A 264 -10.18 14.30 -2.21
N GLY A 265 -10.46 14.02 -0.93
CA GLY A 265 -11.54 14.66 -0.17
C GLY A 265 -12.93 14.28 -0.67
N PRO A 266 -13.97 15.00 -0.21
CA PRO A 266 -15.34 14.63 -0.49
C PRO A 266 -15.69 14.93 -1.95
N TRP A 267 -16.30 13.95 -2.61
CA TRP A 267 -16.78 14.04 -3.99
C TRP A 267 -18.20 14.59 -3.98
N CYS A 268 -18.37 15.90 -4.23
CA CYS A 268 -19.64 16.60 -3.96
C CYS A 268 -20.34 17.21 -5.18
N ASN A 269 -19.62 17.49 -6.26
CA ASN A 269 -20.13 18.23 -7.43
C ASN A 269 -20.75 17.31 -8.49
N TYR A 270 -21.25 16.14 -8.09
CA TYR A 270 -21.74 15.09 -8.99
C TYR A 270 -23.08 14.54 -8.50
N THR A 271 -23.73 13.71 -9.33
CA THR A 271 -25.05 13.14 -9.03
C THR A 271 -25.04 12.31 -7.74
N GLN A 272 -23.95 11.59 -7.46
CA GLN A 272 -23.74 10.87 -6.22
C GLN A 272 -22.57 11.47 -5.45
N LYS A 273 -22.68 11.42 -4.12
CA LYS A 273 -21.64 11.86 -3.20
C LYS A 273 -20.74 10.69 -2.79
N VAL A 274 -19.44 10.94 -2.67
CA VAL A 274 -18.50 10.00 -2.04
C VAL A 274 -17.79 10.70 -0.91
N LEU A 275 -18.07 10.26 0.31
CA LEU A 275 -17.57 10.87 1.54
C LEU A 275 -16.54 9.95 2.19
N ASP A 276 -15.39 10.50 2.54
CA ASP A 276 -14.35 9.79 3.26
C ASP A 276 -14.73 9.63 4.74
N ILE A 277 -14.60 8.42 5.28
CA ILE A 277 -14.78 8.13 6.70
C ILE A 277 -13.58 8.71 7.45
N THR A 278 -13.83 9.42 8.55
CA THR A 278 -12.77 10.04 9.36
C THR A 278 -12.53 9.31 10.67
N TRP A 279 -13.57 8.65 11.20
CA TRP A 279 -13.47 7.82 12.40
C TRP A 279 -14.20 6.50 12.23
N VAL A 280 -13.51 5.44 12.63
CA VAL A 280 -13.99 4.06 12.62
C VAL A 280 -14.39 3.67 14.04
N ASN A 281 -15.59 3.12 14.18
CA ASN A 281 -16.11 2.55 15.41
C ASN A 281 -16.60 1.12 15.16
N LEU A 282 -15.71 0.16 15.40
CA LEU A 282 -16.01 -1.25 15.28
C LEU A 282 -16.66 -1.79 16.56
N PRO A 283 -17.36 -2.95 16.49
CA PRO A 283 -17.84 -3.65 17.67
C PRO A 283 -16.75 -3.93 18.71
N PHE A 284 -17.15 -4.31 19.92
CA PHE A 284 -16.25 -4.56 21.05
C PHE A 284 -15.46 -3.32 21.53
N ASN A 285 -16.00 -2.13 21.27
CA ASN A 285 -15.43 -0.82 21.66
C ASN A 285 -14.05 -0.54 21.04
N PHE A 286 -13.85 -0.97 19.79
CA PHE A 286 -12.64 -0.62 19.04
C PHE A 286 -12.89 0.64 18.21
N THR A 287 -12.31 1.75 18.65
CA THR A 287 -12.47 3.05 17.99
C THR A 287 -11.10 3.64 17.66
N PHE A 288 -10.93 4.14 16.44
CA PHE A 288 -9.72 4.81 15.99
C PHE A 288 -9.99 5.70 14.77
N GLU A 289 -9.07 6.64 14.53
CA GLU A 289 -9.09 7.50 13.34
C GLU A 289 -8.68 6.71 12.09
N THR A 290 -9.26 7.06 10.94
CA THR A 290 -8.86 6.54 9.61
C THR A 290 -7.35 6.71 9.34
N TRP A 291 -6.71 7.67 10.01
CA TRP A 291 -5.25 7.87 9.97
C TRP A 291 -4.46 6.59 10.32
N TRP A 292 -5.02 5.78 11.22
CA TRP A 292 -4.44 4.53 11.68
C TRP A 292 -4.95 3.32 10.89
N ASP A 293 -5.56 3.52 9.73
CA ASP A 293 -6.18 2.47 8.97
C ASP A 293 -5.79 2.46 7.48
N HIS A 294 -5.40 1.29 6.98
CA HIS A 294 -5.16 1.04 5.55
C HIS A 294 -6.29 0.21 4.92
N SER A 295 -7.29 -0.13 5.72
CA SER A 295 -8.56 -0.66 5.26
C SER A 295 -9.09 0.11 4.06
N LYS A 296 -9.57 -0.59 3.02
CA LYS A 296 -10.36 0.06 1.97
C LYS A 296 -11.70 -0.64 1.79
N TYR A 297 -12.76 0.00 2.26
CA TYR A 297 -14.14 -0.44 2.01
C TYR A 297 -15.01 0.75 1.59
N ALA A 298 -16.10 0.47 0.88
CA ALA A 298 -17.15 1.42 0.65
C ALA A 298 -18.51 0.86 1.08
N ILE A 299 -19.37 1.74 1.57
CA ILE A 299 -20.71 1.41 2.06
C ILE A 299 -21.69 2.33 1.36
N ALA A 300 -22.71 1.76 0.73
CA ALA A 300 -23.81 2.54 0.18
C ALA A 300 -24.48 3.38 1.28
N THR A 301 -24.78 4.62 0.97
CA THR A 301 -25.41 5.54 1.92
C THR A 301 -26.33 6.49 1.16
N ASN A 302 -27.08 7.29 1.92
CA ASN A 302 -27.82 8.39 1.36
C ASN A 302 -27.51 9.61 2.22
N GLN A 303 -26.68 10.50 1.68
CA GLN A 303 -26.25 11.76 2.31
C GLN A 303 -26.88 12.97 1.59
N GLY A 304 -27.78 12.71 0.64
CA GLY A 304 -28.63 13.70 0.00
C GLY A 304 -29.98 13.88 0.71
N PRO A 305 -30.77 14.89 0.30
CA PRO A 305 -32.13 15.12 0.82
C PRO A 305 -33.17 14.07 0.35
N SER A 306 -32.76 12.95 -0.25
CA SER A 306 -33.68 11.95 -0.79
C SER A 306 -34.14 10.96 0.29
N ASN A 307 -35.41 10.56 0.26
CA ASN A 307 -35.96 9.47 1.08
C ASN A 307 -35.70 8.07 0.47
N VAL A 308 -34.62 7.91 -0.30
CA VAL A 308 -34.30 6.66 -0.99
C VAL A 308 -33.48 5.77 -0.05
N THR A 309 -33.99 4.58 0.25
CA THR A 309 -33.23 3.56 0.97
C THR A 309 -32.06 3.12 0.09
N PRO A 310 -30.81 3.30 0.53
CA PRO A 310 -29.66 2.81 -0.25
C PRO A 310 -29.71 1.28 -0.35
N PRO A 311 -29.23 0.67 -1.46
CA PRO A 311 -29.03 -0.77 -1.52
C PRO A 311 -28.11 -1.23 -0.38
N PRO A 312 -28.26 -2.47 0.11
CA PRO A 312 -27.41 -3.02 1.17
C PRO A 312 -26.03 -3.43 0.64
N LEU A 313 -25.33 -2.50 -0.02
CA LEU A 313 -24.07 -2.73 -0.70
C LEU A 313 -22.89 -2.43 0.21
N VAL A 314 -21.99 -3.40 0.30
CA VAL A 314 -20.63 -3.23 0.85
C VAL A 314 -19.63 -3.60 -0.23
N CYS A 315 -18.58 -2.81 -0.37
CA CYS A 315 -17.46 -3.05 -1.26
C CYS A 315 -16.18 -3.14 -0.42
N ILE A 316 -15.32 -4.12 -0.70
CA ILE A 316 -14.01 -4.30 -0.07
C ILE A 316 -12.97 -4.34 -1.18
N GLY A 317 -11.88 -3.60 -1.06
CA GLY A 317 -10.91 -3.49 -2.15
C GLY A 317 -9.53 -3.05 -1.72
N ASP A 318 -8.75 -2.63 -2.72
CA ASP A 318 -7.30 -2.48 -2.56
C ASP A 318 -6.77 -1.10 -2.91
N ILE A 319 -7.63 -0.23 -3.46
CA ILE A 319 -7.25 1.11 -3.88
C ILE A 319 -7.66 2.19 -2.88
N ASN A 320 -6.76 3.14 -2.62
CA ASN A 320 -7.08 4.30 -1.80
C ASN A 320 -7.67 5.45 -2.63
N ARG A 321 -8.24 6.45 -1.94
CA ARG A 321 -8.69 7.72 -2.53
C ARG A 321 -7.63 8.83 -2.43
N GLN A 322 -6.52 8.67 -3.16
CA GLN A 322 -5.52 9.73 -3.33
C GLN A 322 -5.25 10.05 -4.81
N GLU A 323 -4.83 11.30 -5.09
CA GLU A 323 -4.55 11.82 -6.42
C GLU A 323 -3.62 10.92 -7.24
N HIS A 324 -2.51 10.49 -6.63
CA HIS A 324 -1.52 9.62 -7.29
C HIS A 324 -2.05 8.20 -7.54
N GLN A 325 -3.14 7.78 -6.88
CA GLN A 325 -3.81 6.50 -7.13
C GLN A 325 -4.84 6.57 -8.26
N MET A 326 -5.19 7.77 -8.76
CA MET A 326 -6.08 7.90 -9.93
C MET A 326 -5.46 7.28 -11.19
N VAL A 327 -4.13 7.34 -11.28
CA VAL A 327 -3.33 6.81 -12.40
C VAL A 327 -2.67 5.46 -12.08
N ARG A 328 -3.22 4.70 -11.12
CA ARG A 328 -2.83 3.33 -10.82
C ARG A 328 -4.04 2.42 -10.96
N GLY A 329 -3.79 1.19 -11.41
CA GLY A 329 -4.85 0.17 -11.45
C GLY A 329 -5.24 -0.29 -10.05
N GLY A 330 -6.43 -0.88 -9.93
CA GLY A 330 -6.95 -1.41 -8.67
C GLY A 330 -8.44 -1.67 -8.77
N GLY A 331 -9.01 -2.31 -7.75
CA GLY A 331 -10.41 -2.70 -7.78
C GLY A 331 -11.04 -2.86 -6.41
N SER A 332 -12.34 -3.18 -6.43
CA SER A 332 -13.13 -3.46 -5.25
C SER A 332 -14.22 -4.50 -5.55
N MET A 333 -14.30 -5.51 -4.68
CA MET A 333 -15.31 -6.56 -4.68
C MET A 333 -16.51 -6.11 -3.86
N CYS A 334 -17.69 -6.04 -4.49
CA CYS A 334 -18.92 -5.61 -3.85
C CYS A 334 -19.96 -6.73 -3.79
N LEU A 335 -20.79 -6.73 -2.76
CA LEU A 335 -21.97 -7.58 -2.63
C LEU A 335 -23.13 -6.84 -1.99
N ASN A 336 -24.34 -7.21 -2.39
CA ASN A 336 -25.57 -6.75 -1.77
C ASN A 336 -25.98 -7.78 -0.71
N ASP A 337 -25.76 -7.47 0.55
CA ASP A 337 -26.06 -8.36 1.67
C ASP A 337 -26.51 -7.57 2.89
N ALA A 338 -27.76 -7.75 3.31
CA ALA A 338 -28.38 -6.93 4.35
C ALA A 338 -27.67 -7.04 5.71
N GLN A 339 -27.17 -8.22 6.06
CA GLN A 339 -26.52 -8.44 7.37
C GLN A 339 -25.09 -7.89 7.36
N LEU A 340 -24.32 -8.15 6.31
CA LEU A 340 -23.01 -7.54 6.12
C LEU A 340 -23.14 -6.02 6.10
N TYR A 341 -24.09 -5.49 5.34
CA TYR A 341 -24.36 -4.07 5.25
C TYR A 341 -24.74 -3.47 6.60
N ALA A 342 -25.62 -4.10 7.38
CA ALA A 342 -25.95 -3.62 8.72
C ALA A 342 -24.72 -3.58 9.64
N ALA A 343 -23.85 -4.58 9.56
CA ALA A 343 -22.62 -4.65 10.34
C ALA A 343 -21.56 -3.64 9.91
N PHE A 344 -21.53 -3.26 8.62
CA PHE A 344 -20.64 -2.21 8.10
C PHE A 344 -21.21 -0.81 8.31
N ARG A 345 -22.52 -0.63 8.21
CA ARG A 345 -23.18 0.69 8.28
C ARG A 345 -23.06 1.35 9.66
N SER A 346 -22.80 0.56 10.70
CA SER A 346 -22.53 1.01 12.06
C SER A 346 -21.06 1.41 12.31
N ILE A 347 -20.15 1.06 11.39
CA ILE A 347 -18.70 1.31 11.53
C ILE A 347 -18.36 2.81 11.42
N PRO A 348 -18.86 3.57 10.42
CA PRO A 348 -18.53 4.98 10.31
C PRO A 348 -19.12 5.77 11.48
N SER A 349 -18.24 6.33 12.32
CA SER A 349 -18.64 7.23 13.42
C SER A 349 -18.76 8.67 12.92
N THR A 350 -17.78 9.12 12.13
CA THR A 350 -17.79 10.42 11.45
C THR A 350 -17.22 10.29 10.06
N SER A 351 -17.58 11.23 9.20
CA SER A 351 -17.10 11.37 7.82
C SER A 351 -16.83 12.84 7.52
N ASP A 352 -16.09 13.07 6.44
CA ASP A 352 -16.02 14.38 5.82
C ASP A 352 -17.41 14.81 5.30
N LYS A 353 -17.52 16.10 4.95
CA LYS A 353 -18.79 16.70 4.55
C LYS A 353 -18.58 17.53 3.30
N CYS A 354 -19.55 17.43 2.39
CA CYS A 354 -19.71 18.45 1.36
C CYS A 354 -19.98 19.80 2.04
N ALA A 355 -19.29 20.84 1.59
CA ALA A 355 -19.63 22.20 2.00
C ALA A 355 -21.10 22.47 1.61
N LEU A 356 -21.90 22.94 2.57
CA LEU A 356 -23.24 23.45 2.28
C LEU A 356 -23.05 24.68 1.40
N GLY A 357 -23.71 24.69 0.24
CA GLY A 357 -23.42 25.57 -0.90
C GLY A 357 -22.92 26.97 -0.53
N MET A 358 -21.71 27.29 -1.00
CA MET A 358 -21.44 28.67 -1.39
C MET A 358 -22.46 29.00 -2.47
N LYS A 359 -23.42 29.87 -2.14
CA LYS A 359 -24.28 30.48 -3.15
C LYS A 359 -23.37 31.06 -4.22
N ASP A 360 -23.70 30.81 -5.48
CA ASP A 360 -23.08 31.50 -6.60
C ASP A 360 -23.10 33.01 -6.33
N ASP A 361 -21.94 33.64 -6.24
CA ASP A 361 -21.77 35.10 -6.26
C ASP A 361 -22.12 35.63 -7.66
N LYS A 362 -23.40 35.51 -8.04
CA LYS A 362 -23.98 36.05 -9.26
C LYS A 362 -25.42 36.45 -9.00
N ASP A 363 -25.61 37.49 -8.19
CA ASP A 363 -26.71 38.47 -8.34
C ASP A 363 -26.60 39.52 -7.23
N GLU A 364 -25.80 40.57 -7.51
CA GLU A 364 -25.89 41.96 -7.04
C GLU A 364 -24.54 42.63 -7.40
N MET A 365 -24.41 43.71 -8.16
CA MET A 365 -25.37 44.58 -8.81
C MET A 365 -24.55 45.45 -9.79
N LEU A 366 -24.96 45.48 -11.06
CA LEU A 366 -24.99 46.74 -11.78
C LEU A 366 -26.05 47.60 -11.09
N ASP A 367 -25.65 48.50 -10.19
CA ASP A 367 -26.24 49.83 -10.18
C ASP A 367 -25.36 50.81 -9.40
N THR A 368 -24.98 51.87 -10.09
CA THR A 368 -24.37 53.07 -9.55
C THR A 368 -25.46 53.92 -8.89
N ASN A 369 -25.32 54.29 -7.61
CA ASN A 369 -25.48 55.69 -7.18
C ASN A 369 -25.17 55.94 -5.70
N HIS A 370 -24.37 57.00 -5.51
CA HIS A 370 -24.20 57.87 -4.34
C HIS A 370 -25.13 57.70 -3.11
N LYS A 371 -24.52 57.60 -1.91
CA LYS A 371 -24.47 58.69 -0.91
C LYS A 371 -23.56 58.36 0.27
N MET A 372 -22.77 59.37 0.66
CA MET A 372 -21.87 59.41 1.81
C MET A 372 -22.63 59.59 3.14
N SER A 373 -22.17 58.95 4.21
CA SER A 373 -22.14 59.51 5.57
C SER A 373 -21.24 58.69 6.53
N GLU A 374 -20.70 59.41 7.50
CA GLU A 374 -19.51 59.22 8.35
C GLU A 374 -19.51 58.15 9.48
N PRO A 375 -18.36 57.95 10.18
CA PRO A 375 -18.05 56.74 10.97
C PRO A 375 -17.93 56.96 12.50
N ALA A 376 -18.12 55.89 13.29
CA ALA A 376 -17.64 55.68 14.68
C ALA A 376 -18.14 54.28 15.15
N GLN A 377 -17.49 53.46 15.99
CA GLN A 377 -16.42 53.60 16.98
C GLN A 377 -15.90 52.19 17.34
N LYS A 378 -14.61 52.06 17.69
CA LYS A 378 -13.98 50.86 18.30
C LYS A 378 -14.12 50.87 19.82
N PRO A 379 -14.15 49.70 20.50
CA PRO A 379 -13.68 49.58 21.88
C PRO A 379 -12.21 49.11 21.96
N ALA A 380 -11.56 49.53 23.06
CA ALA A 380 -10.13 49.50 23.35
C ALA A 380 -9.65 48.21 24.08
N PRO A 381 -8.33 48.02 24.33
CA PRO A 381 -7.68 46.71 24.41
C PRO A 381 -7.38 46.20 25.84
N THR A 382 -7.33 44.88 26.03
CA THR A 382 -6.80 44.24 27.24
C THR A 382 -5.43 43.57 27.02
N LYS A 383 -4.43 44.19 27.68
CA LYS A 383 -3.14 43.71 28.23
C LYS A 383 -2.31 42.65 27.48
N LYS A 384 -1.17 43.15 26.99
CA LYS A 384 -0.01 42.46 26.40
C LYS A 384 0.63 41.43 27.35
N LYS A 385 0.84 40.20 26.86
CA LYS A 385 1.96 39.32 27.26
C LYS A 385 3.02 39.33 26.15
N ALA A 386 4.29 39.28 26.58
CA ALA A 386 5.48 39.55 25.78
C ALA A 386 5.56 38.77 24.46
N LYS A 387 5.75 39.48 23.34
CA LYS A 387 6.14 38.90 22.05
C LYS A 387 7.54 38.28 22.19
N LYS A 388 7.64 36.95 22.22
CA LYS A 388 8.86 36.26 21.79
C LYS A 388 9.12 36.64 20.33
N LYS A 389 10.36 37.04 20.01
CA LYS A 389 10.81 37.29 18.62
C LYS A 389 10.49 36.07 17.75
N PRO A 390 10.09 36.24 16.47
CA PRO A 390 9.84 35.10 15.59
C PRO A 390 11.14 34.31 15.43
N VAL A 391 11.11 33.03 15.76
CA VAL A 391 12.12 32.09 15.31
C VAL A 391 12.02 32.08 13.78
N LYS A 392 13.08 32.50 13.09
CA LYS A 392 13.17 32.40 11.62
C LYS A 392 12.85 30.95 11.24
N GLY A 393 11.73 30.74 10.58
CA GLY A 393 11.27 29.42 10.16
C GLY A 393 12.34 28.72 9.35
N VAL A 394 12.55 27.42 9.62
CA VAL A 394 13.36 26.55 8.78
C VAL A 394 12.74 26.56 7.39
N ASN A 395 13.51 26.97 6.37
CA ASN A 395 13.06 26.89 4.99
C ASN A 395 13.06 25.41 4.56
N ILE A 396 11.95 24.71 4.85
CA ILE A 396 11.75 23.27 4.60
C ILE A 396 11.97 22.94 3.12
N GLU A 397 11.62 23.86 2.22
CA GLU A 397 11.79 23.70 0.79
C GLU A 397 13.27 23.70 0.38
N ALA A 398 14.08 24.64 0.92
CA ALA A 398 15.52 24.62 0.72
C ALA A 398 16.15 23.35 1.29
N GLN A 399 15.65 22.86 2.44
CA GLN A 399 16.11 21.62 3.06
C GLN A 399 15.82 20.40 2.17
N ARG A 400 14.61 20.27 1.62
CA ARG A 400 14.24 19.19 0.69
C ARG A 400 15.09 19.21 -0.58
N ARG A 401 15.31 20.39 -1.17
CA ARG A 401 16.18 20.56 -2.35
C ARG A 401 17.62 20.15 -2.06
N MET A 402 18.16 20.52 -0.90
CA MET A 402 19.53 20.14 -0.53
C MET A 402 19.67 18.64 -0.23
N THR A 403 18.69 18.01 0.42
CA THR A 403 18.68 16.55 0.64
C THR A 403 18.63 15.81 -0.69
N PHE A 404 17.72 16.19 -1.58
CA PHE A 404 17.63 15.62 -2.93
C PHE A 404 18.95 15.76 -3.71
N LEU A 405 19.54 16.96 -3.76
CA LEU A 405 20.79 17.20 -4.48
C LEU A 405 21.97 16.39 -3.92
N HIS A 406 22.00 16.18 -2.60
CA HIS A 406 23.02 15.38 -1.95
C HIS A 406 22.88 13.88 -2.27
N GLU A 407 21.67 13.35 -2.15
CA GLU A 407 21.35 11.94 -2.44
C GLU A 407 21.58 11.63 -3.92
N ALA A 408 21.12 12.49 -4.82
CA ALA A 408 21.36 12.37 -6.26
C ALA A 408 22.86 12.37 -6.59
N ALA A 409 23.65 13.30 -6.02
CA ALA A 409 25.10 13.34 -6.24
C ALA A 409 25.77 12.03 -5.79
N GLY A 410 25.32 11.47 -4.67
CA GLY A 410 25.79 10.18 -4.15
C GLY A 410 25.47 8.99 -5.03
N HIS A 411 24.19 8.82 -5.35
CA HIS A 411 23.72 7.72 -6.19
C HIS A 411 24.41 7.72 -7.55
N ILE A 412 24.50 8.88 -8.21
CA ILE A 412 25.16 9.02 -9.50
C ILE A 412 26.66 8.71 -9.37
N SER A 413 27.33 9.15 -8.30
CA SER A 413 28.77 8.88 -8.10
C SER A 413 29.08 7.38 -8.03
N ILE A 414 28.22 6.60 -7.38
CA ILE A 414 28.42 5.15 -7.18
C ILE A 414 28.27 4.37 -8.49
N GLN A 415 27.49 4.87 -9.46
CA GLN A 415 27.35 4.22 -10.77
C GLN A 415 28.63 4.34 -11.63
N GLY A 416 29.54 5.24 -11.29
CA GLY A 416 30.81 5.45 -12.01
C GLY A 416 31.99 4.71 -11.38
N THR A 417 32.93 4.25 -12.20
CA THR A 417 34.12 3.50 -11.78
C THR A 417 35.38 4.36 -11.63
N SER A 418 35.44 5.57 -12.19
CA SER A 418 36.66 6.41 -12.19
C SER A 418 36.39 7.89 -11.95
N SER A 419 37.33 8.64 -11.37
CA SER A 419 37.13 10.06 -11.04
C SER A 419 36.89 10.98 -12.25
N ASN A 420 37.05 10.49 -13.49
CA ASN A 420 36.87 11.26 -14.72
C ASN A 420 35.77 10.76 -15.66
N ASP A 421 34.99 9.74 -15.26
CA ASP A 421 33.86 9.26 -16.07
C ASP A 421 32.67 10.25 -16.11
N ALA A 422 31.69 9.96 -16.98
CA ALA A 422 30.51 10.80 -17.16
C ALA A 422 29.68 10.93 -15.87
N TYR A 423 29.59 9.86 -15.08
CA TYR A 423 28.87 9.83 -13.81
C TYR A 423 29.56 10.71 -12.75
N ALA A 424 30.89 10.70 -12.67
CA ALA A 424 31.69 11.55 -11.80
C ALA A 424 31.52 13.02 -12.16
N LYS A 425 31.54 13.34 -13.47
CA LYS A 425 31.30 14.69 -13.98
C LYS A 425 29.91 15.20 -13.61
N LEU A 426 28.89 14.36 -13.77
CA LEU A 426 27.51 14.69 -13.42
C LEU A 426 27.34 14.84 -11.90
N SER A 427 27.84 13.91 -11.12
CA SER A 427 27.82 13.95 -9.66
C SER A 427 28.48 15.23 -9.10
N ARG A 428 29.64 15.64 -9.64
CA ARG A 428 30.26 16.93 -9.31
C ARG A 428 29.37 18.13 -9.64
N LYS A 429 28.57 18.07 -10.72
CA LYS A 429 27.63 19.13 -11.09
C LYS A 429 26.53 19.28 -10.02
N TYR A 430 25.97 18.17 -9.54
CA TYR A 430 25.03 18.16 -8.41
C TYR A 430 25.67 18.68 -7.12
N GLY A 431 26.90 18.27 -6.81
CA GLY A 431 27.65 18.79 -5.65
C GLY A 431 27.90 20.31 -5.72
N LYS A 432 28.22 20.84 -6.91
CA LYS A 432 28.35 22.29 -7.13
C LYS A 432 27.01 23.02 -6.98
N LEU A 433 25.91 22.44 -7.46
CA LEU A 433 24.57 23.02 -7.30
C LEU A 433 24.13 23.02 -5.82
N LEU A 434 24.43 21.95 -5.08
CA LEU A 434 24.23 21.89 -3.63
C LEU A 434 24.97 23.04 -2.91
N ARG A 435 26.22 23.34 -3.31
CA ARG A 435 26.96 24.49 -2.78
C ARG A 435 26.25 25.81 -3.04
N GLN A 436 25.75 26.02 -4.26
CA GLN A 436 25.05 27.25 -4.64
C GLN A 436 23.78 27.43 -3.79
N VAL A 437 22.95 26.39 -3.69
CA VAL A 437 21.74 26.43 -2.85
C VAL A 437 22.09 26.72 -1.39
N LYS A 438 23.18 26.15 -0.87
CA LYS A 438 23.68 26.41 0.48
C LYS A 438 24.16 27.86 0.68
N GLN A 439 24.76 28.49 -0.34
CA GLN A 439 25.26 29.87 -0.26
C GLN A 439 24.12 30.90 -0.28
N HIS A 440 22.97 30.57 -0.88
CA HIS A 440 21.81 31.46 -0.98
C HIS A 440 20.74 31.24 0.10
N GLY A 441 20.83 30.17 0.90
CA GLY A 441 19.89 29.85 1.98
C GLY A 441 20.47 30.02 3.38
N THR A 442 19.72 30.57 4.33
CA THR A 442 20.09 30.56 5.75
C THR A 442 19.77 29.20 6.37
N TYR A 443 20.62 28.20 6.12
CA TYR A 443 20.43 26.85 6.66
C TYR A 443 21.76 26.15 6.96
N GLN A 444 21.76 25.28 7.98
CA GLN A 444 22.89 24.43 8.35
C GLN A 444 22.61 22.97 7.97
N LEU A 445 23.39 22.43 7.02
CA LEU A 445 23.33 21.01 6.65
C LEU A 445 23.64 20.10 7.85
N PRO A 446 23.08 18.86 7.88
CA PRO A 446 23.44 17.84 8.85
C PRO A 446 24.95 17.62 8.94
N LYS A 447 25.43 17.30 10.14
CA LYS A 447 26.87 17.03 10.39
C LYS A 447 27.29 15.82 9.53
N GLY A 448 28.30 16.00 8.68
CA GLY A 448 28.82 14.96 7.76
C GLY A 448 28.77 15.33 6.28
N TYR A 449 27.77 16.12 5.85
CA TYR A 449 27.54 16.45 4.43
C TYR A 449 28.74 17.16 3.78
N ASN A 450 29.32 18.16 4.45
CA ASN A 450 30.49 18.89 3.93
C ASN A 450 31.77 18.05 3.86
N ARG A 451 31.76 16.84 4.41
CA ARG A 451 32.89 15.89 4.39
C ARG A 451 32.69 14.77 3.36
N ALA A 452 31.50 14.67 2.74
CA ALA A 452 31.23 13.76 1.62
C ALA A 452 31.81 14.27 0.29
N TYR A 453 32.28 15.52 0.24
CA TYR A 453 32.79 16.16 -0.97
C TYR A 453 34.23 16.64 -0.79
N CYS A 454 35.00 16.61 -1.88
CA CYS A 454 36.25 17.35 -1.98
C CYS A 454 35.96 18.86 -1.95
N ARG A 455 36.57 19.59 -1.03
CA ARG A 455 36.37 21.04 -0.92
C ARG A 455 36.90 21.84 -2.12
N LYS A 456 37.83 21.27 -2.89
CA LYS A 456 38.45 21.92 -4.06
C LYS A 456 37.62 21.70 -5.32
N CYS A 457 37.33 20.44 -5.68
CA CYS A 457 36.70 20.11 -6.96
C CYS A 457 35.27 19.55 -6.85
N TRP A 458 34.73 19.38 -5.63
CA TRP A 458 33.41 18.78 -5.36
C TRP A 458 33.25 17.32 -5.78
N GLU A 459 34.36 16.60 -5.96
CA GLU A 459 34.35 15.14 -6.09
C GLU A 459 33.60 14.52 -4.91
N VAL A 460 32.61 13.69 -5.18
CA VAL A 460 31.92 12.92 -4.15
C VAL A 460 32.79 11.74 -3.74
N PHE A 461 33.02 11.59 -2.46
CA PHE A 461 33.82 10.49 -1.90
C PHE A 461 32.99 9.23 -1.74
N ALA A 462 32.40 8.75 -2.85
CA ALA A 462 31.64 7.51 -2.94
C ALA A 462 32.00 6.77 -4.23
N GLY A 463 32.44 5.52 -4.11
CA GLY A 463 32.91 4.68 -5.21
C GLY A 463 34.42 4.42 -5.18
N LYS A 464 34.86 3.34 -5.87
CA LYS A 464 36.28 2.98 -6.01
C LYS A 464 37.03 4.06 -6.79
N GLU A 465 38.30 4.30 -6.44
CA GLU A 465 39.21 5.27 -7.10
C GLU A 465 38.82 6.77 -7.02
N LYS A 466 37.69 7.14 -6.39
CA LYS A 466 37.29 8.55 -6.22
C LYS A 466 38.03 9.25 -5.07
N PHE A 467 38.60 8.50 -4.14
CA PHE A 467 39.46 9.00 -3.06
C PHE A 467 40.37 7.91 -2.51
N GLY A 468 41.50 8.32 -1.94
CA GLY A 468 42.40 7.48 -1.15
C GLY A 468 42.32 7.83 0.34
N LEU A 469 42.48 6.83 1.20
CA LEU A 469 42.62 6.98 2.65
C LEU A 469 43.94 6.37 3.08
N ASN A 470 44.82 7.18 3.65
CA ASN A 470 46.07 6.74 4.25
C ASN A 470 46.08 7.10 5.73
N GLU A 471 46.59 6.21 6.55
CA GLU A 471 46.72 6.41 7.99
C GLU A 471 48.18 6.49 8.38
N ASN A 472 48.62 7.63 8.92
CA ASN A 472 49.99 7.84 9.37
C ASN A 472 49.96 8.46 10.77
N ALA A 473 50.64 7.83 11.74
CA ALA A 473 50.93 8.35 13.08
C ALA A 473 49.73 9.04 13.77
N GLY A 474 48.60 8.34 13.90
CA GLY A 474 47.41 8.86 14.58
C GLY A 474 46.62 9.91 13.78
N CYS A 475 46.87 10.05 12.48
CA CYS A 475 46.15 10.94 11.60
C CYS A 475 45.62 10.21 10.35
N LEU A 476 44.33 10.38 10.07
CA LEU A 476 43.71 9.90 8.83
C LEU A 476 43.84 10.98 7.76
N VAL A 477 44.51 10.67 6.66
CA VAL A 477 44.69 11.55 5.52
C VAL A 477 43.80 11.06 4.38
N ARG A 478 42.86 11.89 3.94
CA ARG A 478 42.04 11.62 2.75
C ARG A 478 42.53 12.41 1.56
N THR A 479 42.81 11.74 0.46
CA THR A 479 43.27 12.32 -0.80
C THR A 479 42.17 12.21 -1.85
N CYS A 480 41.84 13.29 -2.55
CA CYS A 480 40.83 13.26 -3.61
C CYS A 480 41.39 12.62 -4.89
N GLY A 481 40.71 11.60 -5.43
CA GLY A 481 41.15 10.87 -6.63
C GLY A 481 41.03 11.67 -7.93
N ASN A 482 40.40 12.85 -7.91
CA ASN A 482 40.31 13.74 -9.07
C ASN A 482 41.38 14.83 -9.05
N CYS A 483 41.44 15.64 -7.98
CA CYS A 483 42.31 16.81 -7.92
C CYS A 483 43.52 16.67 -6.98
N GLN A 484 43.71 15.49 -6.39
CA GLN A 484 44.79 15.14 -5.46
C GLN A 484 44.86 16.04 -4.20
N ALA A 485 43.85 16.85 -3.93
CA ALA A 485 43.77 17.63 -2.70
C ALA A 485 43.65 16.71 -1.49
N THR A 486 44.50 16.91 -0.50
CA THR A 486 44.52 16.12 0.73
C THR A 486 43.85 16.85 1.88
N ARG A 487 43.25 16.10 2.81
CA ARG A 487 42.72 16.62 4.05
C ARG A 487 43.05 15.67 5.20
N ARG A 488 43.62 16.23 6.26
CA ARG A 488 44.03 15.51 7.45
C ARG A 488 42.94 15.58 8.52
N TYR A 489 42.69 14.46 9.18
CA TYR A 489 41.77 14.31 10.31
C TYR A 489 42.55 13.70 11.46
N GLN A 490 42.68 14.41 12.57
CA GLN A 490 43.32 13.87 13.78
C GLN A 490 42.46 12.75 14.36
N LYS A 491 43.09 11.63 14.72
CA LYS A 491 42.44 10.57 15.50
C LYS A 491 42.72 10.84 16.98
N SER A 492 41.65 11.12 17.72
CA SER A 492 41.58 11.01 19.17
C SER A 492 40.29 10.25 19.49
N GLU A 493 40.13 9.66 20.68
CA GLU A 493 39.00 8.79 21.00
C GLU A 493 37.62 9.42 20.71
N LYS A 494 37.47 10.72 21.03
CA LYS A 494 36.27 11.54 20.69
C LYS A 494 36.13 11.86 19.20
N HIS A 495 37.25 11.98 18.49
CA HIS A 495 37.26 12.25 17.04
C HIS A 495 37.11 10.98 16.21
N GLN A 496 37.48 9.81 16.74
CA GLN A 496 37.37 8.52 16.08
C GLN A 496 35.90 8.11 15.99
N THR A 497 35.17 8.14 17.11
CA THR A 497 33.70 7.94 17.13
C THR A 497 32.98 8.91 16.20
N ARG A 498 33.35 10.19 16.22
CA ARG A 498 32.76 11.18 15.31
C ARG A 498 33.10 10.90 13.84
N ASN A 499 34.34 10.52 13.54
CA ASN A 499 34.74 10.19 12.17
C ASN A 499 34.01 8.92 11.71
N ASP A 500 33.86 7.90 12.57
CA ASP A 500 33.17 6.64 12.28
C ASP A 500 31.66 6.83 12.08
N GLU A 501 30.99 7.61 12.93
CA GLU A 501 29.59 8.01 12.72
C GLU A 501 29.42 8.84 11.44
N GLU A 502 30.36 9.72 11.11
CA GLU A 502 30.32 10.52 9.89
C GLU A 502 30.66 9.70 8.63
N PHE A 503 31.49 8.64 8.73
CA PHE A 503 31.71 7.67 7.66
C PHE A 503 30.45 6.81 7.46
N LYS A 504 29.80 6.39 8.55
CA LYS A 504 28.48 5.72 8.55
C LYS A 504 27.33 6.64 8.13
N GLY A 505 27.47 7.96 8.22
CA GLY A 505 26.48 8.95 7.77
C GLY A 505 26.77 9.52 6.37
N SER A 506 27.95 9.24 5.83
CA SER A 506 28.25 9.51 4.41
C SER A 506 27.68 8.37 3.57
N ILE A 507 27.36 8.66 2.31
CA ILE A 507 26.70 7.76 1.32
C ILE A 507 27.39 6.38 1.15
N LEU A 508 28.52 6.15 1.82
CA LEU A 508 29.18 4.86 1.99
C LEU A 508 28.40 3.82 2.84
N ALA A 509 27.52 4.23 3.76
CA ALA A 509 26.83 3.26 4.63
C ALA A 509 25.66 2.51 3.98
N THR A 510 25.15 2.98 2.85
CA THR A 510 24.08 2.28 2.14
C THR A 510 24.59 1.08 1.33
N TYR A 511 25.91 0.90 1.16
CA TYR A 511 26.46 -0.15 0.28
C TYR A 511 27.83 -0.72 0.71
N GLN A 512 28.09 -0.85 2.02
CA GLN A 512 29.28 -1.56 2.54
C GLN A 512 28.97 -2.91 3.22
N THR A 513 27.90 -3.59 2.84
CA THR A 513 27.68 -5.01 3.24
C THR A 513 27.86 -6.03 2.12
N THR A 514 28.31 -5.64 0.92
CA THR A 514 28.50 -6.59 -0.21
C THR A 514 29.95 -6.84 -0.63
N ASN A 515 30.96 -6.50 0.17
CA ASN A 515 32.35 -6.92 -0.09
C ASN A 515 33.25 -6.92 1.17
N ALA A 516 32.92 -7.77 2.15
CA ALA A 516 33.86 -8.20 3.18
C ALA A 516 33.80 -9.73 3.28
N GLY A 517 34.38 -10.40 2.29
CA GLY A 517 34.37 -11.85 2.18
C GLY A 517 35.26 -12.33 1.04
N SER A 518 36.56 -12.04 1.12
CA SER A 518 37.67 -12.85 0.61
C SER A 518 38.93 -11.99 0.45
N THR A 519 39.95 -12.28 1.25
CA THR A 519 41.36 -12.30 0.83
C THR A 519 42.20 -12.93 1.95
N ASN A 520 42.56 -14.19 1.71
CA ASN A 520 43.78 -14.89 2.09
C ASN A 520 44.54 -14.48 3.37
N SER A 521 44.56 -15.40 4.33
CA SER A 521 45.75 -15.67 5.14
C SER A 521 46.08 -17.16 5.11
N ASN A 522 46.71 -17.58 4.02
CA ASN A 522 47.61 -18.73 4.00
C ASN A 522 48.97 -18.19 3.55
N LYS A 523 49.91 -18.10 4.48
CA LYS A 523 51.36 -18.24 4.25
C LYS A 523 52.05 -18.34 5.62
N ALA A 524 52.69 -19.50 5.80
CA ALA A 524 53.84 -19.83 6.66
C ALA A 524 53.80 -19.38 8.12
#